data_AF-A0A9P6XJB4-F1
#
_entry.id   AF-A0A9P6XJB4-F1
#
_cell.length_a   1.000
_cell.length_b   1.000
_cell.length_c   1.000
_cell.angle_alpha   90.00
_cell.angle_beta   90.00
_cell.angle_gamma   90.00
#
_symmetry.space_group_name_H-M   'P 1'
#
loop_
_entity.id
_entity.type
_entity.pdbx_description
1 polymer ?
#
loop_
_entity_poly.entity_id
_entity_poly.type
_entity_poly.pdbx_seq_one_letter_code
_entity_poly.pdbx_strand_id
1 'polypeptide(L)'
;MKDEDSRKRSKNETGSYTRLWSLYVLEDKYHANVLQNILQYNEKYQGYLKEQKKLGVEIVGYVRKSSCDKNEQNRIRLIKRMVDNLRSRSIVDKVFVSKTSDADQPFHKRDINADTIEETDGTTTDFIEFLNATKKEVILVVLDYAGLTTNVEDLKEFLSEQRNITKIIVDRLPITTEVEIFETELLLQDPKAIKKFDCRTRPIQRSL
;
A
#
# COMPACT_ATOMS: atom_id res chain seq x y z
N MET A 1 -4.06 -0.64 -21.68
CA MET A 1 -3.44 -1.31 -22.83
C MET A 1 -2.11 -1.86 -22.36
N LYS A 2 -1.93 -3.18 -22.32
CA LYS A 2 -0.60 -3.78 -22.13
C LYS A 2 -0.03 -3.94 -23.53
N ASP A 3 0.78 -2.99 -23.96
CA ASP A 3 1.48 -3.09 -25.24
C ASP A 3 2.83 -3.78 -25.01
N GLU A 4 3.10 -4.78 -25.84
CA GLU A 4 4.33 -5.55 -25.82
C GLU A 4 5.53 -4.65 -26.16
N ASP A 5 6.54 -4.66 -25.29
CA ASP A 5 7.86 -4.07 -25.56
C ASP A 5 8.46 -4.73 -26.81
N SER A 6 8.24 -4.12 -27.97
CA SER A 6 8.76 -4.62 -29.24
C SER A 6 10.28 -4.40 -29.30
N ARG A 7 11.02 -5.48 -29.06
CA ARG A 7 12.49 -5.52 -29.12
C ARG A 7 12.94 -5.37 -30.58
N LYS A 8 13.56 -4.25 -30.93
CA LYS A 8 14.14 -4.03 -32.28
C LYS A 8 15.66 -4.20 -32.24
N ARG A 9 16.20 -5.02 -33.16
CA ARG A 9 17.65 -5.15 -33.39
C ARG A 9 18.01 -4.37 -34.65
N SER A 10 18.95 -3.45 -34.55
CA SER A 10 19.52 -2.76 -35.71
C SER A 10 20.96 -3.19 -35.93
N LYS A 11 21.37 -3.35 -37.19
CA LYS A 11 22.73 -3.75 -37.58
C LYS A 11 23.52 -2.50 -37.90
N ASN A 12 24.64 -2.29 -37.22
CA ASN A 12 25.51 -1.15 -37.49
C ASN A 12 26.31 -1.37 -38.78
N GLU A 13 26.89 -0.30 -39.33
CA GLU A 13 27.72 -0.32 -40.54
C GLU A 13 28.92 -1.28 -40.44
N THR A 14 29.38 -1.58 -39.23
CA THR A 14 30.46 -2.53 -38.92
C THR A 14 30.01 -3.99 -38.78
N GLY A 15 28.73 -4.28 -39.00
CA GLY A 15 28.16 -5.64 -38.94
C GLY A 15 27.76 -6.14 -37.55
N SER A 16 28.05 -5.37 -36.48
CA SER A 16 27.60 -5.67 -35.11
C SER A 16 26.14 -5.32 -34.87
N TYR A 17 25.40 -6.14 -34.13
CA TYR A 17 24.01 -5.86 -33.75
C TYR A 17 23.93 -5.00 -32.48
N THR A 18 23.24 -3.87 -32.56
CA THR A 18 22.96 -3.01 -31.41
C THR A 18 21.52 -3.22 -30.97
N ARG A 19 21.33 -3.36 -29.65
CA ARG A 19 20.01 -3.47 -29.05
C ARG A 19 19.45 -2.06 -28.87
N LEU A 20 18.27 -1.81 -29.41
CA LEU A 20 17.56 -0.55 -29.26
C LEU A 20 16.30 -0.77 -28.41
N TRP A 21 16.03 0.19 -27.53
CA TRP A 21 14.81 0.27 -26.74
C TRP A 21 14.01 1.45 -27.24
N SER A 22 12.74 1.23 -27.57
CA SER A 22 11.85 2.34 -27.93
C SER A 22 11.41 3.00 -26.62
N LEU A 23 11.83 4.24 -26.40
CA LEU A 23 11.41 5.03 -25.24
C LEU A 23 10.29 5.96 -25.67
N TYR A 24 9.18 5.94 -24.95
CA TYR A 24 8.11 6.91 -25.12
C TYR A 24 8.45 8.16 -24.32
N VAL A 25 8.57 9.29 -25.01
CA VAL A 25 8.82 10.59 -24.40
C VAL A 25 7.50 11.34 -24.32
N LEU A 26 7.20 11.90 -23.15
CA LEU A 26 6.01 12.73 -22.97
C LEU A 26 6.14 14.00 -23.83
N GLU A 27 5.13 14.28 -24.65
CA GLU A 27 5.10 15.50 -25.46
C GLU A 27 5.09 16.76 -24.57
N ASP A 28 5.87 17.78 -24.95
CA ASP A 28 6.08 19.02 -24.18
C ASP A 28 4.77 19.71 -23.77
N LYS A 29 3.73 19.62 -24.61
CA LYS A 29 2.42 20.20 -24.35
C LYS A 29 1.73 19.65 -23.10
N TYR A 30 2.11 18.45 -22.64
CA TYR A 30 1.56 17.84 -21.42
C TYR A 30 2.41 18.06 -20.18
N HIS A 31 3.64 18.57 -20.30
CA HIS A 31 4.57 18.71 -19.18
C HIS A 31 4.00 19.60 -18.08
N ALA A 32 3.44 20.76 -18.45
CA ALA A 32 2.86 21.71 -17.48
C ALA A 32 1.70 21.09 -16.68
N ASN A 33 0.82 20.33 -17.36
CA ASN A 33 -0.31 19.66 -16.71
C ASN A 33 0.17 18.53 -15.79
N VAL A 34 1.14 17.73 -16.21
CA VAL A 34 1.75 16.70 -15.37
C VAL A 34 2.42 17.30 -14.13
N LEU A 35 3.19 18.38 -14.29
CA LEU A 35 3.79 19.11 -13.16
C LEU A 35 2.74 19.62 -12.18
N GLN A 36 1.68 20.23 -12.70
CA GLN A 36 0.59 20.72 -11.87
C GLN A 36 -0.11 19.58 -11.11
N ASN A 37 -0.35 18.44 -11.77
CA ASN A 37 -0.94 17.27 -11.12
C ASN A 37 -0.03 16.72 -10.03
N ILE A 38 1.29 16.65 -10.24
CA ILE A 38 2.24 16.20 -9.22
C ILE A 38 2.22 17.12 -8.00
N LEU A 39 2.28 18.43 -8.22
CA LEU A 39 2.29 19.42 -7.14
C LEU A 39 0.98 19.40 -6.33
N GLN A 40 -0.15 19.35 -7.03
CA GLN A 40 -1.48 19.43 -6.41
C GLN A 40 -1.96 18.08 -5.86
N TYR A 41 -1.36 16.96 -6.24
CA TYR A 41 -1.88 15.65 -5.86
C TYR A 41 -1.99 15.49 -4.34
N ASN A 42 -0.91 15.87 -3.62
CA ASN A 42 -0.89 15.72 -2.17
C ASN A 42 -1.97 16.59 -1.51
N GLU A 43 -2.18 17.82 -1.99
CA GLU A 43 -3.22 18.72 -1.49
C GLU A 43 -4.62 18.18 -1.75
N LYS A 44 -4.87 17.64 -2.96
CA LYS A 44 -6.16 17.01 -3.31
C LYS A 44 -6.43 15.78 -2.44
N TYR A 45 -5.44 14.92 -2.28
CA TYR A 45 -5.54 13.72 -1.45
C TYR A 45 -5.80 14.07 0.02
N GLN A 46 -5.03 15.00 0.58
CA GLN A 46 -5.25 15.49 1.94
C GLN A 46 -6.59 16.20 2.10
N GLY A 47 -7.05 16.93 1.07
CA GLY A 47 -8.37 17.54 1.00
C GLY A 47 -9.48 16.51 1.14
N TYR A 48 -9.42 15.44 0.34
CA TYR A 48 -10.36 14.32 0.42
C TYR A 48 -10.42 13.72 1.84
N LEU A 49 -9.26 13.42 2.46
CA LEU A 49 -9.23 12.85 3.80
C LEU A 49 -9.78 13.81 4.87
N LYS A 50 -9.49 15.11 4.76
CA LYS A 50 -10.06 16.14 5.65
C LYS A 50 -11.58 16.21 5.53
N GLU A 51 -12.12 16.07 4.31
CA GLU A 51 -13.57 16.00 4.09
C GLU A 51 -14.18 14.77 4.75
N GLN A 52 -13.55 13.59 4.61
CA GLN A 52 -14.00 12.37 5.28
C GLN A 52 -14.01 12.52 6.81
N LYS A 53 -12.98 13.17 7.38
CA LYS A 53 -12.96 13.47 8.82
C LYS A 53 -14.10 14.38 9.27
N LYS A 54 -14.47 15.37 8.45
CA LYS A 54 -15.62 16.25 8.75
C LYS A 54 -16.95 15.49 8.75
N LEU A 55 -17.06 14.42 7.97
CA LEU A 55 -18.21 13.50 7.96
C LEU A 55 -18.23 12.58 9.19
N GLY A 56 -17.21 12.63 10.05
CA GLY A 56 -17.12 11.82 11.27
C GLY A 56 -16.48 10.44 11.08
N VAL A 57 -15.91 10.18 9.90
CA VAL A 57 -15.18 8.95 9.60
C VAL A 57 -13.80 8.99 10.24
N GLU A 58 -13.38 7.88 10.86
CA GLU A 58 -12.08 7.78 11.52
C GLU A 58 -11.03 7.21 10.56
N ILE A 59 -9.88 7.87 10.44
CA ILE A 59 -8.84 7.46 9.50
C ILE A 59 -7.74 6.74 10.26
N VAL A 60 -7.58 5.46 9.97
CA VAL A 60 -6.64 4.58 10.67
C VAL A 60 -5.53 4.13 9.72
N GLY A 61 -4.29 4.34 10.13
CA GLY A 61 -3.11 3.84 9.45
C GLY A 61 -2.74 2.44 9.95
N TYR A 62 -2.38 1.54 9.03
CA TYR A 62 -1.81 0.24 9.37
C TYR A 62 -0.46 0.04 8.70
N VAL A 63 0.52 -0.40 9.48
CA VAL A 63 1.90 -0.65 9.03
C VAL A 63 2.29 -2.07 9.39
N ARG A 64 2.88 -2.80 8.44
CA ARG A 64 3.42 -4.14 8.69
C ARG A 64 4.86 -4.24 8.25
N LYS A 65 5.68 -4.94 9.05
CA LYS A 65 7.04 -5.29 8.66
C LYS A 65 7.30 -6.77 8.86
N SER A 66 7.97 -7.37 7.87
CA SER A 66 8.36 -8.77 7.93
C SER A 66 9.49 -9.02 8.93
N SER A 67 9.47 -10.22 9.50
CA SER A 67 10.66 -10.79 10.13
C SER A 67 11.72 -10.95 9.04
N CYS A 68 12.94 -10.52 9.33
CA CYS A 68 14.10 -10.66 8.46
C CYS A 68 15.29 -10.53 9.41
N ASP A 69 16.36 -11.29 9.19
CA ASP A 69 17.57 -11.37 10.05
C ASP A 69 18.34 -10.06 10.27
N LYS A 70 17.75 -8.92 9.89
CA LYS A 70 18.30 -7.59 10.12
C LYS A 70 18.09 -7.15 11.57
N ASN A 71 19.07 -6.36 12.03
CA ASN A 71 19.11 -5.68 13.33
C ASN A 71 17.76 -5.02 13.68
N GLU A 72 17.25 -5.29 14.89
CA GLU A 72 15.96 -4.83 15.38
C GLU A 72 15.81 -3.30 15.38
N GLN A 73 16.88 -2.58 15.71
CA GLN A 73 16.90 -1.12 15.70
C GLN A 73 16.60 -0.55 14.30
N ASN A 74 17.13 -1.18 13.25
CA ASN A 74 16.85 -0.79 11.87
C ASN A 74 15.38 -1.04 11.52
N ARG A 75 14.77 -2.10 12.06
CA ARG A 75 13.36 -2.41 11.84
C ARG A 75 12.47 -1.35 12.48
N ILE A 76 12.73 -1.01 13.75
CA ILE A 76 12.02 0.06 14.47
C ILE A 76 12.17 1.39 13.73
N ARG A 77 13.38 1.75 13.29
CA ARG A 77 13.62 2.97 12.49
C ARG A 77 12.79 3.00 11.20
N LEU A 78 12.70 1.88 10.48
CA LEU A 78 11.93 1.80 9.25
C LEU A 78 10.43 1.91 9.51
N ILE A 79 9.94 1.27 10.57
CA ILE A 79 8.55 1.38 11.01
C ILE A 79 8.22 2.83 11.37
N LYS A 80 9.04 3.49 12.19
CA LYS A 80 8.83 4.90 12.55
C LYS A 80 8.73 5.78 11.31
N ARG A 81 9.61 5.58 10.32
CA ARG A 81 9.51 6.28 9.03
C ARG A 81 8.19 6.00 8.28
N MET A 82 7.66 4.77 8.34
CA MET A 82 6.37 4.45 7.74
C MET A 82 5.21 5.13 8.49
N VAL A 83 5.28 5.19 9.82
CA VAL A 83 4.31 5.90 10.68
C VAL A 83 4.33 7.40 10.38
N ASP A 84 5.51 8.01 10.29
CA ASP A 84 5.69 9.41 9.95
C ASP A 84 5.10 9.74 8.58
N ASN A 85 5.30 8.85 7.60
CA ASN A 85 4.71 9.00 6.27
C ASN A 85 3.17 8.97 6.33
N LEU A 86 2.57 8.06 7.10
CA LEU A 86 1.12 8.00 7.24
C LEU A 86 0.57 9.25 7.94
N ARG A 87 1.22 9.73 9.00
CA ARG A 87 0.80 10.94 9.72
C ARG A 87 0.96 12.20 8.88
N SER A 88 2.11 12.39 8.25
CA SER A 88 2.41 13.59 7.46
C SER A 88 1.62 13.65 6.14
N ARG A 89 1.52 12.53 5.42
CA ARG A 89 0.91 12.49 4.07
C ARG A 89 -0.57 12.19 4.11
N SER A 90 -0.96 11.16 4.86
CA SER A 90 -2.33 10.66 4.92
C SER A 90 -3.13 11.20 6.12
N ILE A 91 -2.54 12.07 6.95
CA ILE A 91 -3.24 12.74 8.08
C ILE A 91 -4.05 11.73 8.90
N VAL A 92 -3.47 10.56 9.19
CA VAL A 92 -4.15 9.49 9.94
C VAL A 92 -4.34 9.90 11.41
N ASP A 93 -5.44 9.49 12.03
CA ASP A 93 -5.75 9.75 13.44
C ASP A 93 -5.03 8.78 14.36
N LYS A 94 -5.01 7.50 13.96
CA LYS A 94 -4.39 6.40 14.71
C LYS A 94 -3.50 5.58 13.81
N VAL A 95 -2.42 5.03 14.36
CA VAL A 95 -1.51 4.14 13.61
C VAL A 95 -1.22 2.87 14.39
N PHE A 96 -1.65 1.74 13.84
CA PHE A 96 -1.34 0.42 14.38
C PHE A 96 -0.25 -0.27 13.57
N VAL A 97 0.58 -1.04 14.26
CA VAL A 97 1.78 -1.61 13.66
C VAL A 97 1.93 -3.09 13.96
N SER A 98 2.24 -3.85 12.92
CA SER A 98 2.77 -5.20 13.03
C SER A 98 4.28 -5.20 12.85
N LYS A 99 5.01 -5.50 13.94
CA LYS A 99 6.47 -5.39 14.00
C LYS A 99 7.16 -6.52 13.26
N THR A 100 6.63 -7.74 13.40
CA THR A 100 7.18 -8.96 12.83
C THR A 100 6.06 -9.92 12.47
N SER A 101 5.57 -9.84 11.25
CA SER A 101 4.62 -10.81 10.71
C SER A 101 4.94 -11.12 9.26
N ASP A 102 4.49 -12.26 8.77
CA ASP A 102 4.53 -12.53 7.33
C ASP A 102 3.34 -11.89 6.62
N ALA A 103 3.50 -11.64 5.32
CA ALA A 103 2.49 -10.93 4.54
C ALA A 103 1.23 -11.78 4.34
N ASP A 104 1.41 -13.10 4.27
CA ASP A 104 0.38 -14.12 4.10
C ASP A 104 -0.15 -14.66 5.44
N GLN A 105 0.44 -14.23 6.56
CA GLN A 105 0.01 -14.62 7.89
C GLN A 105 -1.37 -14.02 8.22
N PRO A 106 -2.34 -14.82 8.72
CA PRO A 106 -3.65 -14.35 9.14
C PRO A 106 -3.59 -13.23 10.18
N PHE A 107 -4.48 -12.23 10.09
CA PHE A 107 -4.47 -11.07 11.01
C PHE A 107 -4.50 -11.48 12.50
N HIS A 108 -5.36 -12.44 12.85
CA HIS A 108 -5.52 -12.92 14.23
C HIS A 108 -4.27 -13.63 14.81
N LYS A 109 -3.32 -14.04 13.95
CA LYS A 109 -2.07 -14.68 14.37
C LYS A 109 -0.89 -13.70 14.47
N ARG A 110 -1.08 -12.43 14.11
CA ARG A 110 0.00 -11.45 14.09
C ARG A 110 0.21 -10.85 15.49
N ASP A 111 1.47 -10.61 15.82
CA ASP A 111 1.89 -9.85 17.00
C ASP A 111 1.35 -10.36 18.35
N ILE A 112 1.10 -11.67 18.47
CA ILE A 112 0.71 -12.29 19.74
C ILE A 112 1.83 -12.05 20.76
N ASN A 113 1.53 -11.30 21.83
CA ASN A 113 2.47 -10.88 22.87
C ASN A 113 3.66 -10.04 22.36
N ALA A 114 3.48 -9.26 21.29
CA ALA A 114 4.54 -8.37 20.80
C ALA A 114 4.59 -7.04 21.57
N ASP A 115 5.80 -6.49 21.72
CA ASP A 115 5.99 -5.18 22.31
C ASP A 115 5.47 -4.06 21.39
N THR A 116 4.78 -3.10 21.98
CA THR A 116 4.36 -1.87 21.31
C THR A 116 5.57 -0.99 20.99
N ILE A 117 5.53 -0.32 19.84
CA ILE A 117 6.57 0.63 19.44
C ILE A 117 6.13 2.02 19.92
N GLU A 118 7.05 2.78 20.49
CA GLU A 118 6.80 4.18 20.87
C GLU A 118 6.22 5.00 19.71
N GLU A 119 5.32 5.93 20.04
CA GLU A 119 4.63 6.83 19.10
C GLU A 119 3.60 6.15 18.18
N THR A 120 3.31 4.87 18.39
CA THR A 120 2.23 4.12 17.73
C THR A 120 1.04 3.91 18.67
N ASP A 121 -0.15 3.68 18.12
CA ASP A 121 -1.38 3.47 18.88
C ASP A 121 -1.59 2.01 19.32
N GLY A 122 -0.72 1.10 18.90
CA GLY A 122 -0.78 -0.31 19.28
C GLY A 122 -0.28 -1.26 18.21
N THR A 123 -0.42 -2.54 18.51
CA THR A 123 -0.09 -3.70 17.68
C THR A 123 -1.28 -4.14 16.82
N THR A 124 -1.16 -5.25 16.08
CA THR A 124 -2.28 -5.82 15.33
C THR A 124 -3.41 -6.32 16.24
N THR A 125 -3.11 -6.80 17.46
CA THR A 125 -4.16 -7.20 18.40
C THR A 125 -4.94 -5.99 18.89
N ASP A 126 -4.25 -4.92 19.24
CA ASP A 126 -4.87 -3.64 19.65
C ASP A 126 -5.70 -3.03 18.51
N PHE A 127 -5.26 -3.20 17.27
CA PHE A 127 -6.04 -2.80 16.09
C PHE A 127 -7.37 -3.54 15.98
N ILE A 128 -7.36 -4.88 16.15
CA ILE A 128 -8.57 -5.70 16.10
C ILE A 128 -9.51 -5.33 17.26
N GLU A 129 -8.97 -5.15 18.47
CA GLU A 129 -9.75 -4.70 19.63
C GLU A 129 -10.38 -3.31 19.40
N PHE A 130 -9.60 -2.39 18.83
CA PHE A 130 -10.08 -1.06 18.46
C PHE A 130 -11.24 -1.15 17.45
N LEU A 131 -11.12 -1.99 16.41
CA LEU A 131 -12.18 -2.16 15.43
C LEU A 131 -13.45 -2.76 16.05
N ASN A 132 -13.29 -3.76 16.93
CA ASN A 132 -14.43 -4.38 17.62
C ASN A 132 -15.15 -3.40 18.57
N ALA A 133 -14.42 -2.48 19.20
CA ALA A 133 -14.98 -1.49 20.12
C ALA A 133 -15.60 -0.28 19.38
N THR A 134 -15.08 0.05 18.19
CA THR A 134 -15.43 1.28 17.47
C THR A 134 -16.71 1.11 16.66
N LYS A 135 -17.68 1.99 16.92
CA LYS A 135 -18.95 2.06 16.16
C LYS A 135 -18.91 2.99 14.95
N LYS A 136 -17.82 3.75 14.80
CA LYS A 136 -17.65 4.68 13.68
C LYS A 136 -17.19 3.93 12.44
N GLU A 137 -17.48 4.53 11.29
CA GLU A 137 -16.87 4.10 10.03
C GLU A 137 -15.37 4.40 10.06
N VAL A 138 -14.60 3.45 9.53
CA VAL A 138 -13.14 3.48 9.48
C VAL A 138 -12.68 3.44 8.03
N ILE A 139 -11.77 4.35 7.69
CA ILE A 139 -10.98 4.26 6.47
C ILE A 139 -9.60 3.76 6.85
N LEU A 140 -9.23 2.61 6.29
CA LEU A 140 -7.93 1.99 6.52
C LEU A 140 -6.93 2.49 5.49
N VAL A 141 -5.81 3.05 5.93
CA VAL A 141 -4.74 3.55 5.05
C VAL A 141 -3.49 2.69 5.24
N VAL A 142 -2.95 2.20 4.12
CA VAL A 142 -1.71 1.40 4.06
C VAL A 142 -0.79 1.93 2.97
N LEU A 143 0.52 1.76 3.13
CA LEU A 143 1.52 2.27 2.16
C LEU A 143 1.71 1.34 0.95
N ASP A 144 1.40 0.06 1.10
CA ASP A 144 1.52 -0.95 0.06
C ASP A 144 0.57 -2.12 0.31
N TYR A 145 0.25 -2.87 -0.75
CA TYR A 145 -0.64 -4.03 -0.63
C TYR A 145 -0.10 -5.07 0.34
N ALA A 146 1.18 -5.44 0.19
CA ALA A 146 1.84 -6.40 1.06
C ALA A 146 2.07 -5.86 2.48
N GLY A 147 1.93 -4.55 2.70
CA GLY A 147 1.90 -3.92 4.01
C GLY A 147 0.59 -4.15 4.73
N LEU A 148 -0.50 -4.44 4.02
CA LEU A 148 -1.73 -4.94 4.62
C LEU A 148 -1.68 -6.46 4.73
N THR A 149 -1.71 -7.15 3.59
CA THR A 149 -1.67 -8.62 3.50
C THR A 149 -1.47 -9.05 2.05
N THR A 150 -0.90 -10.24 1.85
CA THR A 150 -0.90 -10.96 0.58
C THR A 150 -1.85 -12.16 0.60
N ASN A 151 -2.43 -12.48 1.75
CA ASN A 151 -3.44 -13.53 1.86
C ASN A 151 -4.82 -12.95 1.56
N VAL A 152 -5.27 -13.16 0.33
CA VAL A 152 -6.54 -12.63 -0.20
C VAL A 152 -7.75 -13.24 0.50
N GLU A 153 -7.71 -14.52 0.87
CA GLU A 153 -8.85 -15.18 1.52
C GLU A 153 -9.03 -14.69 2.96
N ASP A 154 -7.92 -14.57 3.71
CA ASP A 154 -7.94 -13.95 5.05
C ASP A 154 -8.37 -12.48 4.99
N LEU A 155 -7.99 -11.74 3.94
CA LEU A 155 -8.47 -10.36 3.74
C LEU A 155 -9.99 -10.30 3.57
N LYS A 156 -10.59 -11.22 2.80
CA LYS A 156 -12.05 -11.26 2.61
C LYS A 156 -12.76 -11.57 3.91
N GLU A 157 -12.28 -12.56 4.65
CA GLU A 157 -12.83 -12.95 5.94
C GLU A 157 -12.77 -11.77 6.91
N PHE A 158 -11.59 -11.15 7.04
CA PHE A 158 -11.37 -9.99 7.89
C PHE A 158 -12.31 -8.81 7.55
N LEU A 159 -12.47 -8.47 6.27
CA LEU A 159 -13.37 -7.38 5.86
C LEU A 159 -14.86 -7.74 6.03
N SER A 160 -15.20 -9.03 5.96
CA SER A 160 -16.58 -9.50 6.19
C SER A 160 -16.97 -9.45 7.67
N GLU A 161 -16.00 -9.71 8.56
CA GLU A 161 -16.14 -9.56 10.01
C GLU A 161 -16.16 -8.09 10.43
N GLN A 162 -15.21 -7.29 9.93
CA GLN A 162 -15.00 -5.90 10.31
C GLN A 162 -15.79 -4.93 9.41
N ARG A 163 -17.12 -4.94 9.56
CA ARG A 163 -18.04 -4.13 8.74
C ARG A 163 -17.91 -2.61 8.93
N ASN A 164 -17.20 -2.17 9.96
CA ASN A 164 -16.89 -0.76 10.18
C ASN A 164 -15.84 -0.23 9.19
N ILE A 165 -15.03 -1.08 8.56
CA ILE A 165 -14.10 -0.68 7.52
C ILE A 165 -14.88 -0.48 6.22
N THR A 166 -15.03 0.77 5.78
CA THR A 166 -15.78 1.11 4.56
C THR A 166 -14.86 1.24 3.35
N LYS A 167 -13.63 1.72 3.55
CA LYS A 167 -12.65 1.91 2.48
C LYS A 167 -11.25 1.53 2.90
N ILE A 168 -10.48 1.01 1.94
CA ILE A 168 -9.05 0.78 2.05
C ILE A 168 -8.33 1.68 1.05
N ILE A 169 -7.40 2.47 1.55
CA ILE A 169 -6.56 3.37 0.77
C ILE A 169 -5.15 2.81 0.74
N VAL A 170 -4.63 2.59 -0.46
CA VAL A 170 -3.27 2.09 -0.70
C VAL A 170 -2.42 3.23 -1.25
N ASP A 171 -1.69 3.88 -0.35
CA ASP A 171 -0.86 5.05 -0.62
C ASP A 171 0.50 4.68 -1.22
N ARG A 172 0.49 4.45 -2.54
CA ARG A 172 1.68 4.14 -3.35
C ARG A 172 2.21 5.32 -4.13
N LEU A 173 1.80 6.54 -3.80
CA LEU A 173 2.20 7.76 -4.48
C LEU A 173 3.72 7.91 -4.72
N PRO A 174 4.62 7.53 -3.78
CA PRO A 174 6.06 7.64 -4.03
C PRO A 174 6.57 6.75 -5.16
N ILE A 175 5.78 5.76 -5.58
CA ILE A 175 6.16 4.73 -6.56
C ILE A 175 5.33 4.87 -7.83
N THR A 176 4.03 5.11 -7.72
CA THR A 176 3.08 5.05 -8.85
C THR A 176 2.38 6.39 -9.14
N THR A 177 2.74 7.48 -8.45
CA THR A 177 2.11 8.82 -8.54
C THR A 177 0.62 8.89 -8.21
N GLU A 178 0.01 7.75 -7.90
CA GLU A 178 -1.41 7.59 -7.60
C GLU A 178 -1.60 6.80 -6.31
N VAL A 179 -2.66 7.15 -5.60
CA VAL A 179 -3.23 6.48 -4.44
C VAL A 179 -4.47 5.74 -4.92
N GLU A 180 -4.57 4.45 -4.57
CA GLU A 180 -5.73 3.64 -4.91
C GLU A 180 -6.69 3.56 -3.73
N ILE A 181 -7.96 3.88 -3.99
CA ILE A 181 -9.03 3.82 -3.00
C ILE A 181 -9.95 2.67 -3.40
N PHE A 182 -10.17 1.75 -2.47
CA PHE A 182 -11.04 0.62 -2.65
C PHE A 182 -12.17 0.69 -1.64
N GLU A 183 -13.41 0.56 -2.12
CA GLU A 183 -14.55 0.30 -1.24
C GLU A 183 -14.55 -1.17 -0.84
N THR A 184 -14.84 -1.46 0.42
CA THR A 184 -14.77 -2.84 0.93
C THR A 184 -15.80 -3.74 0.25
N GLU A 185 -16.98 -3.22 -0.06
CA GLU A 185 -18.00 -3.94 -0.85
C GLU A 185 -17.49 -4.37 -2.23
N LEU A 186 -16.78 -3.49 -2.93
CA LEU A 186 -16.20 -3.79 -4.23
C LEU A 186 -15.07 -4.83 -4.13
N LEU A 187 -14.27 -4.79 -3.06
CA LEU A 187 -13.22 -5.81 -2.84
C LEU A 187 -13.81 -7.20 -2.57
N LEU A 188 -14.96 -7.27 -1.91
CA LEU A 188 -15.65 -8.53 -1.63
C LEU A 188 -16.32 -9.12 -2.90
N GLN A 189 -16.76 -8.26 -3.82
CA GLN A 189 -17.46 -8.66 -5.03
C GLN A 189 -16.55 -8.89 -6.24
N ASP A 190 -15.52 -8.07 -6.44
CA ASP A 190 -14.63 -8.11 -7.61
C ASP A 190 -13.36 -8.95 -7.37
N PRO A 191 -13.24 -10.13 -7.99
CA PRO A 191 -12.05 -10.96 -7.87
C PRO A 191 -10.79 -10.30 -8.43
N LYS A 192 -10.91 -9.34 -9.37
CA LYS A 192 -9.75 -8.67 -9.99
C LYS A 192 -9.17 -7.62 -9.06
N ALA A 193 -10.02 -6.81 -8.42
CA ALA A 193 -9.59 -5.79 -7.47
C ALA A 193 -8.83 -6.42 -6.30
N ILE A 194 -9.39 -7.47 -5.69
CA ILE A 194 -8.76 -8.09 -4.52
C ILE A 194 -7.48 -8.86 -4.86
N LYS A 195 -7.38 -9.40 -6.09
CA LYS A 195 -6.15 -10.05 -6.56
C LYS A 195 -4.95 -9.11 -6.64
N LYS A 196 -5.14 -7.78 -6.62
CA LYS A 196 -4.02 -6.82 -6.49
C LYS A 196 -3.24 -7.01 -5.18
N PHE A 197 -3.88 -7.54 -4.13
CA PHE A 197 -3.23 -7.86 -2.87
C PHE A 197 -2.35 -9.11 -2.95
N ASP A 198 -2.64 -10.04 -3.86
CA ASP A 198 -1.75 -11.16 -4.22
C ASP A 198 -0.60 -10.68 -5.14
N CYS A 199 0.24 -9.79 -4.61
CA CYS A 199 1.28 -9.13 -5.39
C CYS A 199 2.64 -9.85 -5.38
N ARG A 200 2.78 -10.96 -4.64
CA ARG A 200 4.04 -11.71 -4.56
C ARG A 200 4.11 -12.78 -5.66
N THR A 201 4.75 -12.44 -6.77
CA THR A 201 5.12 -13.44 -7.78
C THR A 201 6.37 -14.20 -7.35
N ARG A 202 6.39 -15.52 -7.57
CA ARG A 202 7.60 -16.33 -7.35
C ARG A 202 8.77 -15.76 -8.16
N PRO A 203 10.01 -15.80 -7.62
CA PRO A 203 11.18 -15.48 -8.41
C PRO A 203 11.19 -16.31 -9.71
N ILE A 204 11.35 -15.66 -10.85
CA ILE A 204 11.47 -16.36 -12.12
C ILE A 204 12.75 -17.20 -12.05
N GLN A 205 12.63 -18.51 -12.17
CA GLN A 205 13.78 -19.40 -12.26
C GLN A 205 14.56 -19.05 -13.54
N ARG A 206 15.76 -18.48 -13.37
CA ARG A 206 16.61 -18.00 -14.48
C ARG A 206 17.61 -19.04 -14.98
N SER A 207 17.66 -20.21 -14.36
CA SER A 207 18.55 -21.31 -14.70
C SER A 207 17.86 -22.64 -14.41
N LEU A 208 18.06 -23.62 -15.30
CA LEU A 208 17.65 -25.01 -15.10
C LEU A 208 18.41 -25.64 -13.94
#